data_AF-A0A817ULJ1-F1
#
_entry.id   AF-A0A817ULJ1-F1
#
_cell.length_a   1.000
_cell.length_b   1.000
_cell.length_c   1.000
_cell.angle_alpha   90.00
_cell.angle_beta   90.00
_cell.angle_gamma   90.00
#
_symmetry.space_group_name_H-M   'P 1'
#
loop_
_entity.id
_entity.type
_entity.pdbx_description
1 polymer ?
#
loop_
_entity_poly.entity_id
_entity_poly.type
_entity_poly.pdbx_seq_one_letter_code
_entity_poly.pdbx_strand_id
1 'polypeptide(L)'
;MEELGIIICQQLHLADDAVCAGMINEYNYVLIEVLRFSPLSTYEICGVAFGCLPQADIPALRWNVTLPPSSQSAPSLAALSADDLPSQYILSVLHLADLHIDIEYKPGSNADCGRPLCCRDGLPKPGETGAGFWGDYRTCDLPQWTAESMLKYIAQNEEQIDFIYFTGDIAPHDVWQQTQDKDLNEIFFTTQLLTETFPNKKIYPCVGNHESAPPDLFPTTNATSWLYSTLANQWIDQFGLEEQTRDTILKGGYYTTTIVSKLRLISLNMNYCTENNYWLFINSTDPLGQLQWMIEWLQYAEEHLEKVHIIGHHPPRMCMVSFSWAYYSIVNRYQSTITGQFFAHTHFDEFMLFYNETNATQPISIAYITPSFTTYPNVNPGYRVYAIDIENSVSVLDHRTTILNLTATNLYNKTVWTEEYSAKSAYDMIDLSPQEWNKFVLQLENDIDGETMGLVYQYFMKSATTGAACDRMCRKKLINCNLKTARAQDATFCSEIS
;
A
#
# COMPACT_ATOMS: atom_id res chain seq x y z
N MET A 1 -5.06 -26.27 -22.69
CA MET A 1 -5.59 -24.91 -22.49
C MET A 1 -4.44 -23.91 -22.46
N GLU A 2 -3.38 -24.19 -21.71
CA GLU A 2 -2.13 -23.41 -21.70
C GLU A 2 -1.58 -23.06 -23.09
N GLU A 3 -1.24 -24.06 -23.93
CA GLU A 3 -0.71 -23.81 -25.28
C GLU A 3 -1.66 -22.96 -26.15
N LEU A 4 -2.97 -23.20 -26.05
CA LEU A 4 -3.97 -22.41 -26.76
C LEU A 4 -4.02 -20.96 -26.25
N GLY A 5 -3.92 -20.76 -24.93
CA GLY A 5 -3.86 -19.43 -24.33
C GLY A 5 -2.65 -18.64 -24.82
N ILE A 6 -1.47 -19.26 -24.84
CA ILE A 6 -0.24 -18.65 -25.33
C ILE A 6 -0.40 -18.22 -26.79
N ILE A 7 -0.91 -19.13 -27.64
CA ILE A 7 -1.17 -18.85 -29.06
C ILE A 7 -2.14 -17.67 -29.21
N ILE A 8 -3.23 -17.63 -28.44
CA ILE A 8 -4.21 -16.53 -28.50
C ILE A 8 -3.56 -15.20 -28.10
N CYS A 9 -2.82 -15.17 -26.99
CA CYS A 9 -2.15 -13.97 -26.50
C CYS A 9 -1.17 -13.41 -27.53
N GLN A 10 -0.35 -14.27 -28.12
CA GLN A 10 0.67 -13.91 -29.12
C GLN A 10 0.05 -13.49 -30.46
N GLN A 11 -0.93 -14.23 -30.97
CA GLN A 11 -1.59 -13.92 -32.26
C GLN A 11 -2.43 -12.66 -32.21
N LEU A 12 -3.03 -12.35 -31.06
CA LEU A 12 -3.78 -11.11 -30.85
C LEU A 12 -2.90 -9.94 -30.40
N HIS A 13 -1.59 -10.16 -30.25
CA HIS A 13 -0.61 -9.16 -29.79
C HIS A 13 -1.04 -8.47 -28.48
N LEU A 14 -1.52 -9.26 -27.52
CA LEU A 14 -1.97 -8.73 -26.23
C LEU A 14 -0.80 -8.30 -25.33
N ALA A 15 0.36 -8.94 -25.48
CA ALA A 15 1.61 -8.60 -24.81
C ALA A 15 2.81 -9.13 -25.63
N ASP A 16 4.04 -8.84 -25.17
CA ASP A 16 5.26 -9.47 -25.69
C ASP A 16 5.19 -11.01 -25.56
N ASP A 17 5.80 -11.73 -26.50
CA ASP A 17 5.68 -13.19 -26.58
C ASP A 17 6.16 -13.91 -25.31
N ALA A 18 7.22 -13.39 -24.67
CA ALA A 18 7.74 -13.94 -23.41
C ALA A 18 6.78 -13.67 -22.24
N VAL A 19 6.15 -12.49 -22.22
CA VAL A 19 5.15 -12.13 -21.20
C VAL A 19 3.91 -13.01 -21.36
N CYS A 20 3.42 -13.20 -22.59
CA CYS A 20 2.30 -14.10 -22.88
C CYS A 20 2.57 -15.53 -22.38
N ALA A 21 3.76 -16.07 -22.67
CA ALA A 21 4.13 -17.41 -22.23
C ALA A 21 4.24 -17.49 -20.70
N GLY A 22 4.96 -16.55 -20.09
CA GLY A 22 5.18 -16.50 -18.65
C GLY A 22 3.90 -16.40 -17.84
N MET A 23 3.09 -15.38 -18.12
CA MET A 23 1.81 -15.14 -17.42
C MET A 23 0.87 -16.34 -17.54
N ILE A 24 0.76 -16.95 -18.72
CA ILE A 24 -0.16 -18.09 -18.90
C ILE A 24 0.35 -19.33 -18.20
N ASN A 25 1.65 -19.61 -18.26
CA ASN A 25 2.23 -20.76 -17.55
C ASN A 25 2.05 -20.62 -16.03
N GLU A 26 2.26 -19.42 -15.50
CA GLU A 26 2.17 -19.14 -14.07
C GLU A 26 0.72 -19.13 -13.56
N TYR A 27 -0.23 -18.55 -14.27
CA TYR A 27 -1.60 -18.36 -13.76
C TYR A 27 -2.61 -19.43 -14.23
N ASN A 28 -2.30 -20.25 -15.24
CA ASN A 28 -3.26 -21.21 -15.79
C ASN A 28 -3.80 -22.20 -14.73
N TYR A 29 -2.99 -22.62 -13.76
CA TYR A 29 -3.44 -23.56 -12.74
C TYR A 29 -4.52 -22.96 -11.83
N VAL A 30 -4.36 -21.72 -11.35
CA VAL A 30 -5.36 -21.06 -10.51
C VAL A 30 -6.64 -20.79 -11.29
N LEU A 31 -6.53 -20.39 -12.56
CA LEU A 31 -7.70 -20.16 -13.42
C LEU A 31 -8.52 -21.45 -13.59
N ILE A 32 -7.86 -22.60 -13.78
CA ILE A 32 -8.54 -23.90 -13.87
C ILE A 32 -9.28 -24.23 -12.56
N GLU A 33 -8.62 -24.03 -11.41
CA GLU A 33 -9.21 -24.32 -10.10
C GLU A 33 -10.40 -23.40 -9.81
N VAL A 34 -10.26 -22.10 -10.10
CA VAL A 34 -11.35 -21.11 -9.96
C VAL A 34 -12.54 -21.50 -10.84
N LEU A 35 -12.32 -21.80 -12.13
CA LEU A 35 -13.41 -22.21 -13.03
C LEU A 35 -14.08 -23.52 -12.60
N ARG A 36 -13.38 -24.38 -11.86
CA ARG A 36 -13.88 -25.67 -11.40
C ARG A 36 -14.65 -25.58 -10.08
N PHE A 37 -14.20 -24.74 -9.16
CA PHE A 37 -14.67 -24.72 -7.78
C PHE A 37 -15.39 -23.45 -7.37
N SER A 38 -15.31 -22.38 -8.18
CA SER A 38 -16.04 -21.15 -7.91
C SER A 38 -17.55 -21.37 -7.98
N PRO A 39 -18.32 -20.79 -7.06
CA PRO A 39 -19.78 -20.72 -7.16
C PRO A 39 -20.24 -19.71 -8.23
N LEU A 40 -19.33 -18.91 -8.79
CA LEU A 40 -19.62 -17.88 -9.79
C LEU A 40 -19.72 -18.50 -11.18
N SER A 41 -20.61 -17.96 -12.00
CA SER A 41 -20.61 -18.21 -13.44
C SER A 41 -19.38 -17.60 -14.10
N THR A 42 -18.99 -18.12 -15.27
CA THR A 42 -17.91 -17.53 -16.08
C THR A 42 -18.20 -16.07 -16.46
N TYR A 43 -19.47 -15.71 -16.61
CA TYR A 43 -19.88 -14.32 -16.86
C TYR A 43 -19.60 -13.43 -15.65
N GLU A 44 -19.90 -13.90 -14.44
CA GLU A 44 -19.60 -13.17 -13.20
C GLU A 44 -18.09 -13.06 -12.96
N ILE A 45 -17.33 -14.15 -13.14
CA ILE A 45 -15.86 -14.13 -12.98
C ILE A 45 -15.23 -13.11 -13.93
N CYS A 46 -15.52 -13.20 -15.24
CA CYS A 46 -15.00 -12.25 -16.21
C CYS A 46 -15.51 -10.83 -15.95
N GLY A 47 -16.78 -10.69 -15.56
CA GLY A 47 -17.37 -9.40 -15.28
C GLY A 47 -16.71 -8.67 -14.11
N VAL A 48 -16.31 -9.39 -13.06
CA VAL A 48 -15.53 -8.81 -11.96
C VAL A 48 -14.10 -8.56 -12.39
N ALA A 49 -13.40 -9.55 -12.95
CA ALA A 49 -11.99 -9.43 -13.34
C ALA A 49 -11.70 -8.31 -14.36
N PHE A 50 -12.68 -7.95 -15.20
CA PHE A 50 -12.57 -6.85 -16.17
C PHE A 50 -13.37 -5.60 -15.77
N GLY A 51 -13.87 -5.50 -14.53
CA GLY A 51 -14.60 -4.33 -14.04
C GLY A 51 -15.91 -4.02 -14.78
N CYS A 52 -16.50 -5.01 -15.44
CA CYS A 52 -17.71 -4.88 -16.24
C CYS A 52 -19.00 -5.15 -15.43
N LEU A 53 -18.89 -5.74 -14.24
CA LEU A 53 -20.01 -6.02 -13.34
C LEU A 53 -19.74 -5.49 -11.93
N PRO A 54 -20.69 -4.77 -11.31
CA PRO A 54 -20.61 -4.42 -9.91
C PRO A 54 -20.58 -5.69 -9.05
N GLN A 55 -19.57 -5.85 -8.19
CA GLN A 55 -19.47 -7.01 -7.30
C GLN A 55 -20.65 -7.03 -6.31
N ALA A 56 -21.15 -5.84 -5.95
CA ALA A 56 -22.33 -5.68 -5.13
C ALA A 56 -23.57 -6.36 -5.73
N ASP A 57 -23.63 -6.64 -7.03
CA ASP A 57 -24.77 -7.29 -7.69
C ASP A 57 -24.72 -8.83 -7.64
N ILE A 58 -23.59 -9.41 -7.22
CA ILE A 58 -23.33 -10.85 -7.23
C ILE A 58 -23.58 -11.45 -5.84
N PRO A 59 -24.68 -12.22 -5.63
CA PRO A 59 -25.04 -12.69 -4.29
C PRO A 59 -23.98 -13.56 -3.60
N ALA A 60 -23.21 -14.35 -4.37
CA ALA A 60 -22.17 -15.21 -3.82
C ALA A 60 -20.97 -14.44 -3.25
N LEU A 61 -20.79 -13.18 -3.62
CA LEU A 61 -19.74 -12.30 -3.10
C LEU A 61 -20.21 -11.46 -1.90
N ARG A 62 -21.51 -11.48 -1.59
CA ARG A 62 -22.10 -10.69 -0.51
C ARG A 62 -21.98 -11.40 0.84
N TRP A 63 -21.24 -10.79 1.75
CA TRP A 63 -21.14 -11.20 3.14
C TRP A 63 -20.88 -9.98 4.02
N ASN A 64 -21.14 -10.14 5.33
CA ASN A 64 -20.94 -9.11 6.35
C ASN A 64 -20.28 -9.73 7.59
N VAL A 65 -19.73 -8.87 8.45
CA VAL A 65 -19.22 -9.23 9.77
C VAL A 65 -20.23 -8.94 10.87
N THR A 66 -20.08 -9.60 12.02
CA THR A 66 -20.87 -9.30 13.22
C THR A 66 -20.03 -8.43 14.16
N LEU A 67 -20.51 -7.24 14.47
CA LEU A 67 -19.82 -6.30 15.35
C LEU A 67 -20.37 -6.41 16.79
N PRO A 68 -19.50 -6.46 17.81
CA PRO A 68 -19.92 -6.30 19.20
C PRO A 68 -20.65 -4.97 19.41
N PRO A 69 -21.64 -4.90 20.32
CA PRO A 69 -22.32 -3.65 20.62
C PRO A 69 -21.33 -2.59 21.08
N SER A 70 -21.59 -1.32 20.75
CA SER A 70 -20.79 -0.20 21.23
C SER A 70 -20.86 -0.11 22.75
N SER A 71 -19.71 -0.13 23.42
CA SER A 71 -19.66 0.34 24.80
C SER A 71 -19.95 1.85 24.78
N GLN A 72 -21.00 2.30 25.46
CA GLN A 72 -21.44 3.71 25.45
C GLN A 72 -20.44 4.69 26.12
N SER A 73 -19.17 4.30 26.27
CA SER A 73 -18.22 4.93 27.18
C SER A 73 -16.82 5.10 26.61
N ALA A 74 -16.65 5.21 25.29
CA ALA A 74 -15.41 5.75 24.76
C ALA A 74 -15.52 7.29 24.71
N PRO A 75 -14.86 8.05 25.60
CA PRO A 75 -14.85 9.50 25.49
C PRO A 75 -14.25 9.91 24.14
N SER A 76 -14.90 10.88 23.49
CA SER A 76 -14.32 11.62 22.37
C SER A 76 -12.97 12.17 22.82
N LEU A 77 -11.88 11.69 22.21
CA LEU A 77 -10.58 12.31 22.41
C LEU A 77 -10.60 13.64 21.68
N ALA A 78 -10.57 14.73 22.45
CA ALA A 78 -10.40 16.05 21.89
C ALA A 78 -9.07 16.10 21.13
N ALA A 79 -9.10 16.65 19.91
CA ALA A 79 -7.89 16.99 19.16
C ALA A 79 -7.08 18.00 19.99
N LEU A 80 -5.84 17.65 20.34
CA LEU A 80 -4.89 18.57 20.94
C LEU A 80 -3.85 18.95 19.89
N SER A 81 -3.44 20.21 19.91
CA SER A 81 -2.37 20.74 19.08
C SER A 81 -1.03 20.10 19.45
N ALA A 82 -0.28 19.65 18.44
CA ALA A 82 1.08 19.11 18.55
C ALA A 82 2.07 20.09 19.21
N ASP A 83 1.78 21.39 19.15
CA ASP A 83 2.75 22.45 19.42
C ASP A 83 3.07 22.64 20.91
N ASP A 84 2.40 21.89 21.81
CA ASP A 84 2.57 21.94 23.26
C ASP A 84 3.21 20.66 23.87
N LEU A 85 3.59 19.66 23.06
CA LEU A 85 4.10 18.38 23.57
C LEU A 85 5.64 18.36 23.70
N PRO A 86 6.19 18.00 24.88
CA PRO A 86 7.62 17.72 25.01
C PRO A 86 8.08 16.60 24.06
N SER A 87 9.27 16.73 23.47
CA SER A 87 9.79 15.79 22.45
C SER A 87 9.86 14.33 22.90
N GLN A 88 9.97 14.06 24.21
CA GLN A 88 9.95 12.70 24.76
C GLN A 88 8.61 11.97 24.57
N TYR A 89 7.55 12.68 24.20
CA TYR A 89 6.21 12.15 23.92
C TYR A 89 5.88 12.11 22.43
N ILE A 90 6.87 12.35 21.57
CA ILE A 90 6.72 12.32 20.12
C ILE A 90 7.62 11.21 19.59
N LEU A 91 7.03 10.22 18.93
CA LEU A 91 7.77 9.19 18.21
C LEU A 91 7.96 9.60 16.75
N SER A 92 9.19 9.42 16.25
CA SER A 92 9.55 9.55 14.84
C SER A 92 9.46 8.19 14.16
N VAL A 93 8.54 8.04 13.21
CA VAL A 93 8.23 6.75 12.60
C VAL A 93 8.49 6.80 11.10
N LEU A 94 9.48 6.03 10.65
CA LEU A 94 9.76 5.87 9.22
C LEU A 94 8.74 4.90 8.61
N HIS A 95 8.21 5.22 7.44
CA HIS A 95 7.37 4.33 6.65
C HIS A 95 8.02 4.09 5.28
N LEU A 96 8.46 2.85 5.08
CA LEU A 96 8.99 2.34 3.81
C LEU A 96 7.93 1.46 3.14
N ALA A 97 7.79 1.57 1.83
CA ALA A 97 6.86 0.75 1.06
C ALA A 97 7.28 0.68 -0.41
N ASP A 98 6.79 -0.35 -1.11
CA ASP A 98 6.91 -0.51 -2.56
C ASP A 98 8.35 -0.31 -3.02
N LEU A 99 9.26 -1.10 -2.42
CA LEU A 99 10.69 -0.99 -2.67
C LEU A 99 11.03 -1.47 -4.08
N HIS A 100 10.41 -2.58 -4.52
CA HIS A 100 10.62 -3.17 -5.84
C HIS A 100 12.09 -3.06 -6.30
N ILE A 101 13.01 -3.63 -5.53
CA ILE A 101 14.43 -3.50 -5.83
C ILE A 101 14.76 -4.46 -6.96
N ASP A 102 15.08 -3.91 -8.13
CA ASP A 102 15.42 -4.68 -9.30
C ASP A 102 16.94 -4.93 -9.35
N ILE A 103 17.33 -6.12 -8.91
CA ILE A 103 18.72 -6.60 -8.97
C ILE A 103 19.18 -6.82 -10.43
N GLU A 104 18.25 -7.01 -11.37
CA GLU A 104 18.53 -7.16 -12.80
C GLU A 104 18.56 -5.81 -13.55
N TYR A 105 18.31 -4.68 -12.87
CA TYR A 105 18.35 -3.35 -13.47
C TYR A 105 19.71 -3.06 -14.10
N LYS A 106 19.68 -2.57 -15.34
CA LYS A 106 20.86 -2.32 -16.15
C LYS A 106 20.85 -0.92 -16.75
N PRO A 107 21.75 -0.01 -16.30
CA PRO A 107 21.91 1.31 -16.90
C PRO A 107 22.17 1.25 -18.41
N GLY A 108 21.55 2.15 -19.15
CA GLY A 108 21.67 2.28 -20.60
C GLY A 108 20.91 1.24 -21.43
N SER A 109 20.19 0.31 -20.78
CA SER A 109 19.34 -0.68 -21.45
C SER A 109 18.06 -0.05 -22.04
N ASN A 110 17.24 -0.85 -22.72
CA ASN A 110 15.97 -0.36 -23.23
C ASN A 110 14.96 -0.13 -22.09
N ALA A 111 14.52 1.11 -21.94
CA ALA A 111 13.54 1.51 -20.93
C ALA A 111 12.13 1.72 -21.53
N ASP A 112 11.96 1.52 -22.84
CA ASP A 112 10.66 1.46 -23.54
C ASP A 112 10.58 0.16 -24.36
N CYS A 113 10.47 -0.95 -23.65
CA CYS A 113 10.53 -2.31 -24.19
C CYS A 113 9.16 -2.93 -24.51
N GLY A 114 8.05 -2.25 -24.16
CA GLY A 114 6.69 -2.76 -24.38
C GLY A 114 6.28 -3.92 -23.47
N ARG A 115 7.08 -4.21 -22.41
CA ARG A 115 6.76 -5.17 -21.35
C ARG A 115 6.29 -4.43 -20.09
N PRO A 116 5.63 -5.13 -19.13
CA PRO A 116 5.27 -4.52 -17.85
C PRO A 116 6.48 -3.94 -17.09
N LEU A 117 7.65 -4.56 -17.22
CA LEU A 117 8.90 -4.04 -16.68
C LEU A 117 10.02 -4.03 -17.73
N CYS A 118 10.75 -2.91 -17.80
CA CYS A 118 11.87 -2.66 -18.70
C CYS A 118 13.16 -2.36 -17.90
N CYS A 119 14.13 -1.68 -18.51
CA CYS A 119 15.40 -1.29 -17.87
C CYS A 119 16.35 -2.44 -17.48
N ARG A 120 16.16 -3.66 -17.99
CA ARG A 120 17.04 -4.82 -17.70
C ARG A 120 17.90 -5.25 -18.89
N ASP A 121 17.31 -5.24 -20.09
CA ASP A 121 17.93 -5.79 -21.29
C ASP A 121 17.66 -4.94 -22.55
N GLY A 122 18.20 -5.40 -23.67
CA GLY A 122 18.08 -4.72 -24.95
C GLY A 122 18.87 -3.42 -25.05
N LEU A 123 18.90 -2.87 -26.27
CA LEU A 123 19.42 -1.54 -26.55
C LEU A 123 18.23 -0.60 -26.80
N PRO A 124 18.32 0.68 -26.38
CA PRO A 124 17.31 1.67 -26.75
C PRO A 124 17.19 1.77 -28.28
N LYS A 125 16.00 2.12 -28.76
CA LYS A 125 15.76 2.30 -30.20
C LYS A 125 16.64 3.44 -30.73
N PRO A 126 17.03 3.43 -32.02
CA PRO A 126 17.82 4.51 -32.59
C PRO A 126 17.16 5.89 -32.37
N GLY A 127 17.87 6.79 -31.69
CA GLY A 127 17.38 8.14 -31.35
C GLY A 127 16.77 8.28 -29.97
N GLU A 128 16.62 7.18 -29.21
CA GLU A 128 16.13 7.19 -27.83
C GLU A 128 17.27 7.05 -26.82
N THR A 129 17.04 7.52 -25.59
CA THR A 129 17.96 7.34 -24.47
C THR A 129 17.68 6.04 -23.74
N GLY A 130 18.76 5.33 -23.38
CA GLY A 130 18.67 4.16 -22.51
C GLY A 130 18.26 4.52 -21.07
N ALA A 131 18.07 3.49 -20.25
CA ALA A 131 17.76 3.62 -18.84
C ALA A 131 18.79 4.49 -18.09
N GLY A 132 18.32 5.35 -17.17
CA GLY A 132 19.18 6.12 -16.28
C GLY A 132 20.07 5.24 -15.40
N PHE A 133 21.09 5.83 -14.76
CA PHE A 133 21.93 5.07 -13.83
C PHE A 133 21.23 4.87 -12.48
N TRP A 134 20.51 5.88 -11.99
CA TRP A 134 19.88 5.86 -10.68
C TRP A 134 18.42 5.39 -10.71
N GLY A 135 17.89 5.03 -11.88
CA GLY A 135 16.48 4.78 -12.12
C GLY A 135 15.99 5.50 -13.38
N ASP A 136 14.79 5.17 -13.82
CA ASP A 136 14.14 5.78 -14.99
C ASP A 136 12.63 5.96 -14.75
N TYR A 137 12.03 7.03 -15.29
CA TYR A 137 10.59 7.31 -15.08
C TYR A 137 9.66 6.45 -15.93
N ARG A 138 10.16 5.69 -16.91
CA ARG A 138 9.34 4.79 -17.75
C ARG A 138 8.87 3.57 -16.94
N THR A 139 8.56 2.46 -17.58
CA THR A 139 8.11 1.22 -16.89
C THR A 139 9.29 0.49 -16.27
N CYS A 140 9.89 1.08 -15.24
CA CYS A 140 11.09 0.58 -14.59
C CYS A 140 10.99 0.68 -13.06
N ASP A 141 11.52 -0.36 -12.42
CA ASP A 141 11.84 -0.41 -11.00
C ASP A 141 13.26 0.11 -10.75
N LEU A 142 13.71 0.08 -9.50
CA LEU A 142 14.93 0.76 -9.07
C LEU A 142 16.08 -0.19 -8.76
N PRO A 143 17.32 0.18 -9.13
CA PRO A 143 18.49 -0.61 -8.81
C PRO A 143 18.84 -0.55 -7.32
N GLN A 144 19.53 -1.60 -6.84
CA GLN A 144 19.98 -1.71 -5.45
C GLN A 144 20.75 -0.48 -4.92
N TRP A 145 21.61 0.14 -5.74
CA TRP A 145 22.42 1.27 -5.29
C TRP A 145 21.60 2.55 -5.06
N THR A 146 20.41 2.66 -5.66
CA THR A 146 19.47 3.74 -5.36
C THR A 146 18.79 3.50 -4.00
N ALA A 147 18.46 2.25 -3.68
CA ALA A 147 17.91 1.88 -2.38
C ALA A 147 18.95 2.09 -1.26
N GLU A 148 20.19 1.64 -1.46
CA GLU A 148 21.31 1.90 -0.54
C GLU A 148 21.52 3.40 -0.31
N SER A 149 21.40 4.21 -1.37
CA SER A 149 21.50 5.67 -1.28
C SER A 149 20.39 6.29 -0.42
N MET A 150 19.14 5.83 -0.57
CA MET A 150 18.01 6.24 0.27
C MET A 150 18.27 5.91 1.74
N LEU A 151 18.56 4.64 2.01
CA LEU A 151 18.73 4.11 3.36
C LEU A 151 19.91 4.78 4.08
N LYS A 152 21.02 5.02 3.36
CA LYS A 152 22.15 5.78 3.87
C LYS A 152 21.77 7.23 4.20
N TYR A 153 20.98 7.90 3.36
CA TYR A 153 20.51 9.25 3.64
C TYR A 153 19.65 9.28 4.91
N ILE A 154 18.70 8.35 5.02
CA ILE A 154 17.81 8.23 6.20
C ILE A 154 18.64 8.06 7.47
N ALA A 155 19.56 7.09 7.50
CA ALA A 155 20.40 6.81 8.66
C ALA A 155 21.29 7.98 9.08
N GLN A 156 21.57 8.93 8.18
CA GLN A 156 22.42 10.09 8.44
C GLN A 156 21.65 11.37 8.79
N ASN A 157 20.42 11.52 8.32
CA ASN A 157 19.73 12.82 8.31
C ASN A 157 18.37 12.81 8.99
N GLU A 158 17.69 11.67 9.09
CA GLU A 158 16.46 11.63 9.88
C GLU A 158 16.83 11.61 11.36
N GLU A 159 16.12 12.43 12.15
CA GLU A 159 16.18 12.38 13.61
C GLU A 159 16.00 10.93 14.10
N GLN A 160 16.42 10.60 15.33
CA GLN A 160 16.37 9.22 15.82
C GLN A 160 15.01 8.57 15.58
N ILE A 161 14.91 7.77 14.50
CA ILE A 161 13.72 7.00 14.14
C ILE A 161 13.47 6.02 15.28
N ASP A 162 12.29 5.99 15.87
CA ASP A 162 11.98 5.10 16.98
C ASP A 162 11.74 3.67 16.48
N PHE A 163 10.97 3.54 15.41
CA PHE A 163 10.69 2.28 14.72
C PHE A 163 10.24 2.52 13.27
N ILE A 164 10.09 1.44 12.50
CA ILE A 164 9.80 1.50 11.06
C ILE A 164 8.51 0.72 10.76
N TYR A 165 7.59 1.32 10.01
CA TYR A 165 6.54 0.60 9.28
C TYR A 165 7.07 0.20 7.91
N PHE A 166 6.96 -1.08 7.55
CA PHE A 166 7.41 -1.59 6.25
C PHE A 166 6.28 -2.32 5.53
N THR A 167 5.55 -1.63 4.65
CA THR A 167 4.29 -2.15 4.10
C THR A 167 4.45 -2.93 2.80
N GLY A 168 5.45 -3.81 2.72
CA GLY A 168 5.57 -4.82 1.65
C GLY A 168 6.01 -4.29 0.28
N ASP A 169 5.85 -5.17 -0.72
CA ASP A 169 6.26 -5.01 -2.12
C ASP A 169 7.78 -4.86 -2.31
N ILE A 170 8.44 -6.00 -2.14
CA ILE A 170 9.88 -6.21 -2.27
C ILE A 170 10.24 -6.56 -3.72
N ALA A 171 9.54 -7.53 -4.29
CA ALA A 171 9.89 -8.10 -5.60
C ALA A 171 9.53 -7.11 -6.73
N PRO A 172 10.37 -6.97 -7.76
CA PRO A 172 10.09 -6.10 -8.89
C PRO A 172 8.93 -6.59 -9.79
N HIS A 173 8.50 -5.75 -10.73
CA HIS A 173 7.35 -6.00 -11.60
C HIS A 173 7.62 -6.95 -12.80
N ASP A 174 8.61 -7.85 -12.73
CA ASP A 174 8.82 -8.92 -13.72
C ASP A 174 7.92 -10.14 -13.50
N VAL A 175 6.64 -9.85 -13.32
CA VAL A 175 5.57 -10.78 -12.91
C VAL A 175 5.37 -12.01 -13.80
N TRP A 176 5.97 -12.03 -15.00
CA TRP A 176 5.87 -13.16 -15.94
C TRP A 176 7.03 -14.16 -15.82
N GLN A 177 7.97 -13.92 -14.91
CA GLN A 177 9.14 -14.78 -14.69
C GLN A 177 9.51 -14.83 -13.19
N GLN A 178 8.51 -14.66 -12.33
CA GLN A 178 8.66 -14.63 -10.88
C GLN A 178 8.65 -16.07 -10.34
N THR A 179 9.55 -16.38 -9.41
CA THR A 179 9.68 -17.73 -8.86
C THR A 179 9.88 -17.67 -7.36
N GLN A 180 9.47 -18.71 -6.64
CA GLN A 180 9.64 -18.75 -5.18
C GLN A 180 11.09 -18.52 -4.76
N ASP A 181 12.06 -19.10 -5.48
CA ASP A 181 13.49 -18.91 -5.17
C ASP A 181 13.94 -17.45 -5.37
N LYS A 182 13.42 -16.75 -6.39
CA LYS A 182 13.69 -15.32 -6.59
C LYS A 182 13.12 -14.49 -5.44
N ASP A 183 11.84 -14.66 -5.13
CA ASP A 183 11.16 -13.92 -4.06
C ASP A 183 11.85 -14.13 -2.71
N LEU A 184 12.22 -15.36 -2.38
CA LEU A 184 12.94 -15.67 -1.16
C LEU A 184 14.29 -14.94 -1.11
N ASN A 185 15.06 -14.93 -2.20
CA ASN A 185 16.33 -14.20 -2.26
C ASN A 185 16.14 -12.69 -2.08
N GLU A 186 15.10 -12.12 -2.68
CA GLU A 186 14.79 -10.68 -2.58
C GLU A 186 14.31 -10.31 -1.17
N ILE A 187 13.53 -11.17 -0.52
CA ILE A 187 13.14 -11.05 0.89
C ILE A 187 14.39 -11.08 1.79
N PHE A 188 15.29 -12.03 1.60
CA PHE A 188 16.53 -12.12 2.39
C PHE A 188 17.42 -10.90 2.16
N PHE A 189 17.60 -10.49 0.91
CA PHE A 189 18.40 -9.31 0.55
C PHE A 189 17.84 -8.04 1.18
N THR A 190 16.54 -7.80 1.05
CA THR A 190 15.88 -6.62 1.61
C THR A 190 15.92 -6.62 3.13
N THR A 191 15.67 -7.78 3.75
CA THR A 191 15.78 -7.93 5.21
C THR A 191 17.18 -7.57 5.68
N GLN A 192 18.21 -8.12 5.05
CA GLN A 192 19.61 -7.82 5.37
C GLN A 192 19.93 -6.33 5.18
N LEU A 193 19.53 -5.74 4.05
CA LEU A 193 19.78 -4.34 3.75
C LEU A 193 19.16 -3.40 4.81
N LEU A 194 17.93 -3.69 5.24
CA LEU A 194 17.23 -2.92 6.27
C LEU A 194 17.85 -3.11 7.66
N THR A 195 18.19 -4.34 8.06
CA THR A 195 18.76 -4.60 9.39
C THR A 195 20.20 -4.13 9.53
N GLU A 196 21.00 -4.16 8.46
CA GLU A 196 22.33 -3.55 8.46
C GLU A 196 22.27 -2.02 8.57
N THR A 197 21.28 -1.40 7.94
CA THR A 197 21.06 0.05 8.03
C THR A 197 20.52 0.46 9.41
N PHE A 198 19.60 -0.32 9.98
CA PHE A 198 18.88 0.00 11.22
C PHE A 198 19.00 -1.10 12.29
N PRO A 199 20.21 -1.44 12.77
CA PRO A 199 20.48 -2.65 13.56
C PRO A 199 19.79 -2.73 14.93
N ASN A 200 19.27 -1.61 15.45
CA ASN A 200 18.61 -1.54 16.76
C ASN A 200 17.17 -1.01 16.67
N LYS A 201 16.59 -0.98 15.48
CA LYS A 201 15.22 -0.49 15.28
C LYS A 201 14.30 -1.66 15.01
N LYS A 202 13.16 -1.69 15.69
CA LYS A 202 12.10 -2.63 15.35
C LYS A 202 11.50 -2.23 14.01
N ILE A 203 11.30 -3.21 13.14
CA ILE A 203 10.61 -3.05 11.86
C ILE A 203 9.30 -3.82 11.96
N TYR A 204 8.19 -3.15 11.71
CA TYR A 204 6.87 -3.75 11.72
C TYR A 204 6.36 -3.87 10.28
N PRO A 205 6.48 -5.07 9.67
CA PRO A 205 6.10 -5.28 8.28
C PRO A 205 4.63 -5.66 8.10
N CYS A 206 4.13 -5.54 6.87
CA CYS A 206 2.97 -6.30 6.38
C CYS A 206 3.31 -6.96 5.04
N VAL A 207 2.45 -7.89 4.60
CA VAL A 207 2.60 -8.57 3.30
C VAL A 207 2.01 -7.69 2.20
N GLY A 208 2.82 -7.36 1.19
CA GLY A 208 2.39 -6.79 -0.09
C GLY A 208 2.03 -7.87 -1.11
N ASN A 209 1.65 -7.47 -2.30
CA ASN A 209 1.11 -8.39 -3.30
C ASN A 209 2.16 -9.00 -4.21
N HIS A 210 3.34 -8.40 -4.27
CA HIS A 210 4.48 -8.93 -5.00
C HIS A 210 5.32 -9.94 -4.21
N GLU A 211 4.98 -10.26 -2.95
CA GLU A 211 5.73 -11.25 -2.14
C GLU A 211 5.47 -12.72 -2.50
N SER A 212 4.44 -13.02 -3.30
CA SER A 212 4.14 -14.39 -3.72
C SER A 212 4.57 -14.64 -5.17
N ALA A 213 4.95 -15.88 -5.46
CA ALA A 213 5.12 -16.38 -6.82
C ALA A 213 4.04 -17.43 -7.13
N PRO A 214 3.13 -17.16 -8.09
CA PRO A 214 2.98 -15.92 -8.86
C PRO A 214 2.46 -14.73 -8.01
N PRO A 215 2.66 -13.47 -8.45
CA PRO A 215 2.21 -12.29 -7.69
C PRO A 215 0.68 -12.23 -7.59
N ASP A 216 0.20 -11.56 -6.54
CA ASP A 216 -1.22 -11.46 -6.12
C ASP A 216 -1.89 -12.77 -5.66
N LEU A 217 -1.29 -13.95 -5.91
CA LEU A 217 -1.92 -15.24 -5.65
C LEU A 217 -1.65 -15.74 -4.23
N PHE A 218 -2.56 -15.40 -3.32
CA PHE A 218 -2.54 -15.83 -1.92
C PHE A 218 -3.68 -16.81 -1.60
N PRO A 219 -3.50 -18.12 -1.82
CA PRO A 219 -4.48 -19.12 -1.45
C PRO A 219 -4.70 -19.19 0.07
N THR A 220 -5.92 -19.54 0.48
CA THR A 220 -6.29 -19.80 1.88
C THR A 220 -5.91 -21.20 2.38
N THR A 221 -5.21 -21.97 1.53
CA THR A 221 -4.65 -23.29 1.87
C THR A 221 -3.18 -23.16 2.26
N ASN A 222 -2.54 -24.26 2.67
CA ASN A 222 -1.13 -24.25 3.08
C ASN A 222 -0.12 -24.03 1.93
N ALA A 223 -0.58 -23.71 0.71
CA ALA A 223 0.30 -23.50 -0.45
C ALA A 223 1.23 -22.28 -0.30
N THR A 224 0.89 -21.30 0.55
CA THR A 224 1.71 -20.13 0.91
C THR A 224 2.66 -20.37 2.08
N SER A 225 2.75 -21.61 2.58
CA SER A 225 3.59 -21.94 3.75
C SER A 225 5.08 -21.66 3.55
N TRP A 226 5.61 -21.79 2.33
CA TRP A 226 7.00 -21.44 2.01
C TRP A 226 7.29 -19.96 2.29
N LEU A 227 6.35 -19.08 1.90
CA LEU A 227 6.43 -17.63 2.10
C LEU A 227 6.23 -17.28 3.57
N TYR A 228 5.10 -17.67 4.17
CA TYR A 228 4.77 -17.28 5.55
C TYR A 228 5.74 -17.84 6.59
N SER A 229 6.31 -19.03 6.36
CA SER A 229 7.36 -19.56 7.24
C SER A 229 8.64 -18.72 7.14
N THR A 230 9.00 -18.28 5.93
CA THR A 230 10.17 -17.43 5.73
C THR A 230 9.95 -16.05 6.34
N LEU A 231 8.79 -15.42 6.08
CA LEU A 231 8.44 -14.14 6.67
C LEU A 231 8.42 -14.22 8.20
N ALA A 232 7.81 -15.25 8.79
CA ALA A 232 7.83 -15.42 10.26
C ALA A 232 9.26 -15.47 10.81
N ASN A 233 10.17 -16.22 10.18
CA ASN A 233 11.56 -16.29 10.60
C ASN A 233 12.28 -14.96 10.44
N GLN A 234 12.20 -14.31 9.27
CA GLN A 234 12.86 -13.03 9.03
C GLN A 234 12.32 -11.94 9.97
N TRP A 235 11.01 -11.84 10.15
CA TRP A 235 10.41 -10.78 10.93
C TRP A 235 10.66 -10.95 12.44
N ILE A 236 10.67 -12.18 12.95
CA ILE A 236 10.98 -12.44 14.36
C ILE A 236 12.48 -12.30 14.62
N ASP A 237 13.30 -12.99 13.82
CA ASP A 237 14.74 -13.11 14.09
C ASP A 237 15.52 -11.84 13.73
N GLN A 238 15.08 -11.09 12.71
CA GLN A 238 15.81 -9.93 12.16
C GLN A 238 15.11 -8.60 12.47
N PHE A 239 13.78 -8.54 12.30
CA PHE A 239 13.03 -7.29 12.55
C PHE A 239 12.58 -7.09 14.00
N GLY A 240 12.76 -8.11 14.85
CA GLY A 240 12.51 -8.03 16.28
C GLY A 240 11.03 -8.11 16.67
N LEU A 241 10.20 -8.75 15.85
CA LEU A 241 8.85 -9.13 16.26
C LEU A 241 8.88 -10.18 17.37
N GLU A 242 7.87 -10.15 18.23
CA GLU A 242 7.75 -11.13 19.31
C GLU A 242 7.33 -12.50 18.77
N GLU A 243 7.90 -13.57 19.32
CA GLU A 243 7.62 -14.96 18.92
C GLU A 243 6.11 -15.31 18.96
N GLN A 244 5.33 -14.65 19.83
CA GLN A 244 3.87 -14.82 19.89
C GLN A 244 3.13 -14.43 18.60
N THR A 245 3.77 -13.68 17.70
CA THR A 245 3.22 -13.30 16.39
C THR A 245 3.28 -14.46 15.38
N ARG A 246 4.13 -15.47 15.62
CA ARG A 246 4.42 -16.54 14.67
C ARG A 246 3.16 -17.26 14.19
N ASP A 247 2.26 -17.64 15.10
CA ASP A 247 1.11 -18.47 14.74
C ASP A 247 0.17 -17.76 13.74
N THR A 248 -0.07 -16.46 13.90
CA THR A 248 -0.93 -15.70 12.97
C THR A 248 -0.20 -15.38 11.67
N ILE A 249 1.12 -15.14 11.72
CA ILE A 249 1.94 -14.99 10.51
C ILE A 249 1.91 -16.30 9.70
N LEU A 250 2.13 -17.45 10.32
CA LEU A 250 2.05 -18.76 9.64
C LEU A 250 0.64 -19.06 9.12
N LYS A 251 -0.39 -18.62 9.84
CA LYS A 251 -1.78 -18.81 9.42
C LYS A 251 -2.09 -18.01 8.16
N GLY A 252 -1.71 -16.73 8.09
CA GLY A 252 -2.15 -15.85 7.01
C GLY A 252 -1.33 -14.58 6.80
N GLY A 253 -0.13 -14.45 7.36
CA GLY A 253 0.73 -13.29 7.15
C GLY A 253 0.23 -12.01 7.84
N TYR A 254 -0.68 -12.13 8.81
CA TYR A 254 -1.17 -11.01 9.63
C TYR A 254 -0.82 -11.24 11.10
N TYR A 255 -0.70 -10.17 11.88
CA TYR A 255 -0.33 -10.27 13.30
C TYR A 255 -0.67 -9.00 14.08
N THR A 256 -0.63 -9.10 15.40
CA THR A 256 -0.68 -7.93 16.29
C THR A 256 0.47 -7.95 17.27
N THR A 257 0.93 -6.77 17.68
CA THR A 257 1.88 -6.62 18.78
C THR A 257 1.73 -5.26 19.45
N THR A 258 2.32 -5.09 20.63
CA THR A 258 2.37 -3.79 21.32
C THR A 258 3.63 -3.04 20.89
N ILE A 259 3.47 -1.83 20.37
CA ILE A 259 4.60 -0.97 19.94
C ILE A 259 5.24 -0.32 21.17
N VAL A 260 4.42 0.41 21.93
CA VAL A 260 4.76 1.04 23.21
C VAL A 260 3.56 0.89 24.15
N SER A 261 3.72 1.25 25.43
CA SER A 261 2.63 1.20 26.41
C SER A 261 1.36 1.85 25.85
N LYS A 262 0.24 1.11 25.82
CA LYS A 262 -1.08 1.53 25.30
C LYS A 262 -1.18 1.81 23.80
N LEU A 263 -0.15 1.50 23.00
CA LEU A 263 -0.24 1.51 21.54
C LEU A 263 -0.02 0.10 20.98
N ARG A 264 -1.06 -0.46 20.38
CA ARG A 264 -1.06 -1.75 19.69
C ARG A 264 -0.99 -1.53 18.17
N LEU A 265 -0.24 -2.38 17.51
CA LEU A 265 -0.25 -2.55 16.07
C LEU A 265 -1.16 -3.71 15.67
N ILE A 266 -1.94 -3.53 14.61
CA ILE A 266 -2.54 -4.62 13.84
C ILE A 266 -1.96 -4.54 12.42
N SER A 267 -1.20 -5.56 12.02
CA SER A 267 -0.69 -5.71 10.65
C SER A 267 -1.59 -6.69 9.90
N LEU A 268 -2.22 -6.20 8.83
CA LEU A 268 -3.16 -6.96 7.99
C LEU A 268 -2.48 -7.44 6.71
N ASN A 269 -2.83 -8.65 6.29
CA ASN A 269 -2.55 -9.14 4.95
C ASN A 269 -3.72 -8.76 4.02
N MET A 270 -3.53 -7.68 3.29
CA MET A 270 -4.57 -7.12 2.41
C MET A 270 -4.74 -7.92 1.10
N ASN A 271 -3.89 -8.91 0.82
CA ASN A 271 -4.07 -9.81 -0.33
C ASN A 271 -5.33 -10.67 -0.23
N TYR A 272 -5.88 -10.83 0.98
CA TYR A 272 -7.17 -11.48 1.20
C TYR A 272 -8.37 -10.56 0.97
N CYS A 273 -8.15 -9.38 0.41
CA CYS A 273 -9.22 -8.47 0.07
C CYS A 273 -9.32 -8.15 -1.42
N THR A 274 -8.29 -8.36 -2.23
CA THR A 274 -8.23 -7.88 -3.63
C THR A 274 -8.76 -8.90 -4.64
N GLU A 275 -9.39 -8.42 -5.71
CA GLU A 275 -9.85 -9.28 -6.82
C GLU A 275 -8.70 -9.84 -7.68
N ASN A 276 -7.49 -9.28 -7.56
CA ASN A 276 -6.28 -9.84 -8.18
C ASN A 276 -5.91 -11.20 -7.57
N ASN A 277 -6.30 -11.44 -6.32
CA ASN A 277 -6.18 -12.75 -5.70
C ASN A 277 -7.32 -13.65 -6.19
N TYR A 278 -7.11 -14.31 -7.33
CA TYR A 278 -8.14 -15.12 -7.99
C TYR A 278 -8.70 -16.26 -7.12
N TRP A 279 -7.98 -16.70 -6.09
CA TRP A 279 -8.48 -17.67 -5.12
C TRP A 279 -9.76 -17.20 -4.41
N LEU A 280 -9.95 -15.88 -4.27
CA LEU A 280 -11.14 -15.31 -3.63
C LEU A 280 -12.41 -15.50 -4.46
N PHE A 281 -12.30 -15.80 -5.76
CA PHE A 281 -13.47 -16.21 -6.55
C PHE A 281 -14.02 -17.58 -6.14
N ILE A 282 -13.24 -18.41 -5.46
CA ILE A 282 -13.74 -19.67 -4.87
C ILE A 282 -14.51 -19.36 -3.58
N ASN A 283 -13.92 -18.58 -2.69
CA ASN A 283 -14.57 -18.10 -1.48
C ASN A 283 -13.92 -16.81 -0.97
N SER A 284 -14.64 -15.70 -1.07
CA SER A 284 -14.22 -14.38 -0.60
C SER A 284 -14.69 -14.04 0.81
N THR A 285 -15.41 -14.94 1.49
CA THR A 285 -16.00 -14.67 2.81
C THR A 285 -14.93 -14.69 3.88
N ASP A 286 -14.60 -13.50 4.42
CA ASP A 286 -13.58 -13.25 5.44
C ASP A 286 -12.42 -14.28 5.42
N PRO A 287 -11.57 -14.26 4.39
CA PRO A 287 -10.57 -15.31 4.19
C PRO A 287 -9.67 -15.45 5.43
N LEU A 288 -9.55 -16.69 5.91
CA LEU A 288 -8.85 -17.07 7.15
C LEU A 288 -9.40 -16.44 8.44
N GLY A 289 -10.56 -15.79 8.39
CA GLY A 289 -11.17 -15.11 9.53
C GLY A 289 -10.39 -13.87 9.96
N GLN A 290 -9.74 -13.16 9.02
CA GLN A 290 -8.87 -12.03 9.32
C GLN A 290 -9.66 -10.83 9.90
N LEU A 291 -10.81 -10.48 9.32
CA LEU A 291 -11.63 -9.38 9.86
C LEU A 291 -12.28 -9.75 11.19
N GLN A 292 -12.71 -11.01 11.36
CA GLN A 292 -13.16 -11.50 12.66
C GLN A 292 -12.05 -11.39 13.72
N TRP A 293 -10.83 -11.83 13.39
CA TRP A 293 -9.66 -11.70 14.25
C TRP A 293 -9.32 -10.22 14.56
N MET A 294 -9.43 -9.33 13.58
CA MET A 294 -9.25 -7.89 13.77
C MET A 294 -10.28 -7.30 14.73
N ILE A 295 -11.56 -7.69 14.62
CA ILE A 295 -12.62 -7.28 15.54
C ILE A 295 -12.30 -7.69 16.98
N GLU A 296 -11.83 -8.92 17.18
CA GLU A 296 -11.44 -9.44 18.50
C GLU A 296 -10.33 -8.61 19.15
N TRP A 297 -9.31 -8.23 18.39
CA TRP A 297 -8.21 -7.39 18.89
C TRP A 297 -8.57 -5.92 19.08
N LEU A 298 -9.45 -5.37 18.24
CA LEU A 298 -9.98 -4.03 18.46
C LEU A 298 -10.88 -3.97 19.69
N GLN A 299 -11.68 -5.01 19.92
CA GLN A 299 -12.48 -5.13 21.13
C GLN A 299 -11.59 -5.25 22.37
N TYR A 300 -10.54 -6.09 22.31
CA TYR A 300 -9.54 -6.18 23.36
C TYR A 300 -8.90 -4.82 23.68
N ALA A 301 -8.47 -4.09 22.64
CA ALA A 301 -7.85 -2.78 22.79
C ALA A 301 -8.80 -1.76 23.44
N GLU A 302 -10.08 -1.72 23.00
CA GLU A 302 -11.12 -0.88 23.62
C GLU A 302 -11.29 -1.18 25.12
N GLU A 303 -11.35 -2.45 25.49
CA GLU A 303 -11.53 -2.89 26.89
C GLU A 303 -10.31 -2.61 27.78
N HIS A 304 -9.12 -2.57 27.18
CA HIS A 304 -7.85 -2.35 27.89
C HIS A 304 -7.34 -0.90 27.75
N LEU A 305 -8.15 0.00 27.17
CA LEU A 305 -7.80 1.41 26.94
C LEU A 305 -6.51 1.57 26.12
N GLU A 306 -6.27 0.66 25.18
CA GLU A 306 -5.21 0.75 24.18
C GLU A 306 -5.71 1.50 22.94
N LYS A 307 -4.79 2.16 22.25
CA LYS A 307 -4.98 2.69 20.91
C LYS A 307 -4.38 1.77 19.88
N VAL A 308 -4.91 1.83 18.67
CA VAL A 308 -4.55 0.91 17.59
C VAL A 308 -4.07 1.68 16.37
N HIS A 309 -2.87 1.33 15.92
CA HIS A 309 -2.42 1.59 14.57
C HIS A 309 -2.68 0.35 13.70
N ILE A 310 -3.17 0.58 12.49
CA ILE A 310 -3.35 -0.47 11.48
C ILE A 310 -2.33 -0.22 10.38
N ILE A 311 -1.60 -1.27 10.00
CA ILE A 311 -0.79 -1.27 8.78
C ILE A 311 -1.33 -2.35 7.83
N GLY A 312 -1.28 -2.06 6.54
CA GLY A 312 -1.57 -3.01 5.48
C GLY A 312 -0.93 -2.52 4.18
N HIS A 313 -0.96 -3.34 3.14
CA HIS A 313 -0.40 -2.95 1.86
C HIS A 313 -1.46 -2.22 0.99
N HIS A 314 -2.42 -2.96 0.43
CA HIS A 314 -3.52 -2.39 -0.34
C HIS A 314 -4.41 -1.48 0.52
N PRO A 315 -4.76 -0.27 0.05
CA PRO A 315 -5.77 0.57 0.67
C PRO A 315 -7.16 -0.10 0.63
N PRO A 316 -7.98 -0.04 1.71
CA PRO A 316 -9.30 -0.68 1.76
C PRO A 316 -10.27 -0.35 0.62
N ARG A 317 -10.14 0.82 -0.04
CA ARG A 317 -10.97 1.18 -1.21
C ARG A 317 -10.71 0.30 -2.44
N MET A 318 -9.56 -0.35 -2.51
CA MET A 318 -9.15 -1.25 -3.61
C MET A 318 -9.49 -2.72 -3.34
N CYS A 319 -10.09 -3.02 -2.18
CA CYS A 319 -10.57 -4.35 -1.87
C CYS A 319 -11.88 -4.67 -2.61
N MET A 320 -12.21 -5.95 -2.71
CA MET A 320 -13.54 -6.46 -3.03
C MET A 320 -14.60 -5.82 -2.13
N VAL A 321 -15.78 -5.60 -2.69
CA VAL A 321 -16.82 -4.74 -2.10
C VAL A 321 -17.19 -5.18 -0.67
N SER A 322 -17.50 -6.45 -0.46
CA SER A 322 -17.90 -6.92 0.88
C SER A 322 -16.79 -6.81 1.92
N PHE A 323 -15.53 -7.06 1.55
CA PHE A 323 -14.41 -6.87 2.46
C PHE A 323 -14.23 -5.39 2.80
N SER A 324 -14.20 -4.54 1.78
CA SER A 324 -14.04 -3.09 1.92
C SER A 324 -15.12 -2.48 2.82
N TRP A 325 -16.38 -2.90 2.62
CA TRP A 325 -17.52 -2.41 3.40
C TRP A 325 -17.48 -2.94 4.84
N ALA A 326 -17.15 -4.22 5.04
CA ALA A 326 -16.98 -4.78 6.38
C ALA A 326 -15.86 -4.06 7.15
N TYR A 327 -14.71 -3.84 6.52
CA TYR A 327 -13.61 -3.06 7.09
C TYR A 327 -14.07 -1.64 7.49
N TYR A 328 -14.82 -0.97 6.60
CA TYR A 328 -15.34 0.37 6.87
C TYR A 328 -16.31 0.42 8.06
N SER A 329 -17.18 -0.60 8.22
CA SER A 329 -18.07 -0.71 9.38
C SER A 329 -17.30 -1.00 10.67
N ILE A 330 -16.21 -1.79 10.60
CA ILE A 330 -15.30 -2.03 11.74
C ILE A 330 -14.64 -0.71 12.17
N VAL A 331 -14.10 0.06 11.22
CA VAL A 331 -13.52 1.39 11.52
C VAL A 331 -14.56 2.32 12.15
N ASN A 332 -15.80 2.32 11.65
CA ASN A 332 -16.90 3.10 12.24
C ASN A 332 -17.19 2.71 13.69
N ARG A 333 -17.22 1.41 13.99
CA ARG A 333 -17.45 0.88 15.34
C ARG A 333 -16.33 1.21 16.31
N TYR A 334 -15.08 1.21 15.85
CA TYR A 334 -13.88 1.39 16.68
C TYR A 334 -13.17 2.73 16.44
N GLN A 335 -13.89 3.75 15.96
CA GLN A 335 -13.33 5.07 15.61
C GLN A 335 -12.61 5.79 16.76
N SER A 336 -12.92 5.46 18.01
CA SER A 336 -12.25 6.01 19.20
C SER A 336 -11.01 5.21 19.61
N THR A 337 -10.84 4.01 19.08
CA THR A 337 -9.76 3.06 19.41
C THR A 337 -8.68 3.07 18.32
N ILE A 338 -9.07 3.19 17.06
CA ILE A 338 -8.16 3.30 15.92
C ILE A 338 -7.69 4.76 15.80
N THR A 339 -6.38 4.99 15.90
CA THR A 339 -5.79 6.34 15.91
C THR A 339 -4.83 6.59 14.75
N GLY A 340 -4.49 5.54 13.99
CA GLY A 340 -3.67 5.64 12.79
C GLY A 340 -3.91 4.46 11.85
N GLN A 341 -3.92 4.72 10.55
CA GLN A 341 -4.00 3.69 9.51
C GLN A 341 -3.00 4.03 8.41
N PHE A 342 -2.16 3.08 8.03
CA PHE A 342 -1.04 3.30 7.12
C PHE A 342 -1.00 2.21 6.06
N PHE A 343 -1.09 2.61 4.79
CA PHE A 343 -1.12 1.73 3.62
C PHE A 343 -0.13 2.21 2.55
N ALA A 344 -0.05 1.50 1.44
CA ALA A 344 0.84 1.78 0.31
C ALA A 344 0.21 1.31 -1.01
N HIS A 345 0.92 0.56 -1.86
CA HIS A 345 0.47 -0.10 -3.10
C HIS A 345 0.16 0.84 -4.27
N THR A 346 -0.42 2.01 -4.02
CA THR A 346 -0.79 2.92 -5.13
C THR A 346 0.40 3.65 -5.71
N HIS A 347 1.55 3.63 -5.02
CA HIS A 347 2.81 4.30 -5.36
C HIS A 347 2.77 5.83 -5.32
N PHE A 348 1.59 6.42 -5.20
CA PHE A 348 1.35 7.86 -5.14
C PHE A 348 1.21 8.36 -3.70
N ASP A 349 1.39 9.67 -3.52
CA ASP A 349 1.17 10.31 -2.22
C ASP A 349 -0.31 10.71 -2.06
N GLU A 350 -1.04 10.00 -1.22
CA GLU A 350 -2.46 10.25 -1.00
C GLU A 350 -2.90 9.84 0.42
N PHE A 351 -4.17 10.09 0.70
CA PHE A 351 -4.83 9.66 1.94
C PHE A 351 -6.27 9.29 1.62
N MET A 352 -6.97 8.68 2.58
CA MET A 352 -8.39 8.35 2.47
C MET A 352 -9.13 8.72 3.74
N LEU A 353 -10.22 9.46 3.59
CA LEU A 353 -11.14 9.81 4.67
C LEU A 353 -12.20 8.73 4.85
N PHE A 354 -12.48 8.44 6.12
CA PHE A 354 -13.60 7.63 6.55
C PHE A 354 -14.65 8.53 7.17
N TYR A 355 -15.90 8.30 6.81
CA TYR A 355 -17.06 9.04 7.31
C TYR A 355 -17.98 8.15 8.12
N ASN A 356 -18.77 8.77 9.00
CA ASN A 356 -19.80 8.08 9.75
C ASN A 356 -20.82 7.44 8.78
N GLU A 357 -21.12 6.15 8.95
CA GLU A 357 -22.09 5.43 8.09
C GLU A 357 -23.49 6.04 8.10
N THR A 358 -23.90 6.68 9.20
CA THR A 358 -25.20 7.36 9.31
C THR A 358 -25.15 8.83 8.90
N ASN A 359 -23.96 9.41 8.78
CA ASN A 359 -23.75 10.80 8.39
C ASN A 359 -22.45 10.95 7.58
N ALA A 360 -22.57 10.85 6.26
CA ALA A 360 -21.45 10.94 5.31
C ALA A 360 -20.75 12.32 5.27
N THR A 361 -21.14 13.29 6.11
CA THR A 361 -20.45 14.58 6.27
C THR A 361 -19.53 14.63 7.49
N GLN A 362 -19.62 13.65 8.40
CA GLN A 362 -18.82 13.59 9.61
C GLN A 362 -17.60 12.69 9.38
N PRO A 363 -16.39 13.24 9.23
CA PRO A 363 -15.18 12.44 9.16
C PRO A 363 -14.89 11.83 10.54
N ILE A 364 -14.50 10.56 10.56
CA ILE A 364 -14.27 9.78 11.78
C ILE A 364 -12.87 9.18 11.87
N SER A 365 -12.18 9.00 10.75
CA SER A 365 -10.83 8.45 10.67
C SER A 365 -10.17 8.84 9.35
N ILE A 366 -8.84 8.70 9.31
CA ILE A 366 -8.03 8.85 8.12
C ILE A 366 -7.11 7.63 7.96
N ALA A 367 -6.80 7.28 6.71
CA ALA A 367 -5.71 6.39 6.36
C ALA A 367 -4.71 7.11 5.45
N TYR A 368 -3.43 7.05 5.80
CA TYR A 368 -2.35 7.60 4.99
C TYR A 368 -1.84 6.55 4.03
N ILE A 369 -1.67 6.92 2.76
CA ILE A 369 -1.10 6.06 1.73
C ILE A 369 0.31 6.58 1.46
N THR A 370 1.30 5.79 1.85
CA THR A 370 2.70 6.11 1.63
C THR A 370 3.05 5.95 0.16
N PRO A 371 3.75 6.93 -0.44
CA PRO A 371 4.20 6.83 -1.80
C PRO A 371 5.37 5.84 -1.86
N SER A 372 5.56 5.27 -3.04
CA SER A 372 6.56 4.23 -3.24
C SER A 372 7.99 4.75 -3.15
N PHE A 373 8.92 3.85 -2.82
CA PHE A 373 10.31 4.07 -3.19
C PHE A 373 10.51 3.89 -4.70
N THR A 374 9.86 2.91 -5.35
CA THR A 374 10.04 2.70 -6.79
C THR A 374 9.63 3.91 -7.65
N THR A 375 10.21 4.01 -8.84
CA THR A 375 9.78 4.93 -9.91
C THR A 375 8.54 4.44 -10.63
N TYR A 376 8.19 3.16 -10.47
CA TYR A 376 7.11 2.53 -11.21
C TYR A 376 5.74 3.11 -10.81
N PRO A 377 4.94 3.63 -11.75
CA PRO A 377 5.37 4.28 -12.97
C PRO A 377 5.41 5.81 -12.82
N ASN A 378 6.37 6.44 -13.50
CA ASN A 378 6.43 7.88 -13.73
C ASN A 378 6.48 8.80 -12.50
N VAL A 379 7.03 8.33 -11.38
CA VAL A 379 7.19 9.13 -10.16
C VAL A 379 8.65 9.19 -9.69
N ASN A 380 9.01 10.19 -8.89
CA ASN A 380 10.32 10.17 -8.21
C ASN A 380 10.35 9.05 -7.16
N PRO A 381 11.53 8.53 -6.78
CA PRO A 381 11.67 7.75 -5.56
C PRO A 381 11.35 8.59 -4.32
N GLY A 382 10.70 8.02 -3.31
CA GLY A 382 10.43 8.71 -2.06
C GLY A 382 10.21 7.80 -0.85
N TYR A 383 10.16 8.41 0.33
CA TYR A 383 9.77 7.76 1.59
C TYR A 383 9.10 8.78 2.51
N ARG A 384 8.50 8.29 3.61
CA ARG A 384 7.78 9.14 4.59
C ARG A 384 8.25 8.94 6.01
N VAL A 385 8.22 10.03 6.78
CA VAL A 385 8.38 10.01 8.25
C VAL A 385 7.17 10.66 8.90
N TYR A 386 6.60 10.01 9.91
CA TYR A 386 5.50 10.52 10.74
C TYR A 386 6.02 10.97 12.10
N ALA A 387 5.48 12.08 12.61
CA ALA A 387 5.55 12.42 14.03
C ALA A 387 4.26 11.94 14.71
N ILE A 388 4.38 11.15 15.79
CA ILE A 388 3.24 10.51 16.46
C ILE A 388 3.25 10.88 17.94
N ASP A 389 2.13 11.42 18.45
CA ASP A 389 1.91 11.62 19.88
C ASP A 389 1.83 10.27 20.58
N ILE A 390 2.39 10.11 21.79
CA ILE A 390 2.19 8.93 22.62
C ILE A 390 1.69 9.22 24.04
N GLU A 391 1.42 10.50 24.35
CA GLU A 391 0.88 10.91 25.65
C GLU A 391 -0.64 11.03 25.63
N ASN A 392 -1.23 11.63 24.58
CA ASN A 392 -2.66 11.94 24.56
C ASN A 392 -3.44 11.14 23.51
N SER A 393 -3.41 11.60 22.25
CA SER A 393 -4.29 11.10 21.19
C SER A 393 -3.80 9.80 20.59
N VAL A 394 -2.49 9.53 20.71
CA VAL A 394 -1.80 8.44 20.03
C VAL A 394 -2.00 8.50 18.51
N SER A 395 -2.04 9.72 17.97
CA SER A 395 -2.32 9.99 16.55
C SER A 395 -1.14 10.66 15.85
N VAL A 396 -1.20 10.70 14.52
CA VAL A 396 -0.24 11.45 13.71
C VAL A 396 -0.39 12.95 13.98
N LEU A 397 0.73 13.61 14.30
CA LEU A 397 0.84 15.04 14.55
C LEU A 397 1.23 15.81 13.29
N ASP A 398 2.16 15.26 12.52
CA ASP A 398 2.57 15.76 11.20
C ASP A 398 3.22 14.60 10.40
N HIS A 399 3.38 14.77 9.10
CA HIS A 399 4.21 13.88 8.30
C HIS A 399 5.03 14.64 7.27
N ARG A 400 6.23 14.11 6.98
CA ARG A 400 7.19 14.66 6.02
C ARG A 400 7.47 13.63 4.95
N THR A 401 7.42 14.05 3.68
CA THR A 401 7.80 13.21 2.54
C THR A 401 9.14 13.70 2.01
N THR A 402 10.08 12.79 1.79
CA THR A 402 11.39 13.08 1.18
C THR A 402 11.48 12.34 -0.14
N ILE A 403 11.96 13.02 -1.18
CA ILE A 403 12.09 12.47 -2.53
C ILE A 403 13.51 12.58 -3.07
N LEU A 404 13.81 11.79 -4.09
CA LEU A 404 15.00 11.93 -4.93
C LEU A 404 14.59 12.51 -6.28
N ASN A 405 15.03 13.72 -6.61
CA ASN A 405 14.83 14.26 -7.96
C ASN A 405 15.66 13.46 -8.97
N LEU A 406 15.02 12.51 -9.65
CA LEU A 406 15.71 11.56 -10.51
C LEU A 406 16.29 12.23 -11.76
N THR A 407 15.61 13.24 -12.30
CA THR A 407 16.12 14.03 -13.44
C THR A 407 17.47 14.67 -13.10
N ALA A 408 17.54 15.41 -11.99
CA ALA A 408 18.77 16.06 -11.54
C ALA A 408 19.84 15.03 -11.15
N THR A 409 19.42 13.95 -10.50
CA THR A 409 20.32 12.88 -10.04
C THR A 409 21.01 12.18 -11.21
N ASN A 410 20.27 11.83 -12.26
CA ASN A 410 20.84 11.24 -13.48
C ASN A 410 21.71 12.24 -14.25
N LEU A 411 21.36 13.53 -14.27
CA LEU A 411 22.16 14.57 -14.94
C LEU A 411 23.51 14.81 -14.25
N TYR A 412 23.53 14.91 -12.93
CA TYR A 412 24.74 15.22 -12.16
C TYR A 412 25.46 13.98 -11.61
N ASN A 413 24.89 12.79 -11.82
CA ASN A 413 25.34 11.52 -11.27
C ASN A 413 25.61 11.60 -9.76
N LYS A 414 24.69 12.21 -9.02
CA LYS A 414 24.79 12.43 -7.58
C LYS A 414 23.40 12.42 -6.97
N THR A 415 23.20 11.59 -5.94
CA THR A 415 21.95 11.59 -5.19
C THR A 415 21.87 12.80 -4.25
N VAL A 416 20.74 13.50 -4.32
CA VAL A 416 20.37 14.56 -3.39
C VAL A 416 18.93 14.32 -3.00
N TRP A 417 18.75 13.69 -1.85
CA TRP A 417 17.44 13.51 -1.22
C TRP A 417 17.03 14.83 -0.58
N THR A 418 15.80 15.24 -0.80
CA THR A 418 15.26 16.50 -0.31
C THR A 418 13.89 16.27 0.26
N GLU A 419 13.63 16.85 1.44
CA GLU A 419 12.27 16.97 1.95
C GLU A 419 11.44 17.71 0.89
N GLU A 420 10.38 17.05 0.43
CA GLU A 420 9.43 17.60 -0.51
C GLU A 420 8.48 18.55 0.22
N TYR A 421 7.89 18.07 1.33
CA TYR A 421 7.01 18.85 2.17
C TYR A 421 6.78 18.23 3.56
N SER A 422 6.37 19.09 4.51
CA SER A 422 5.62 18.75 5.73
C SER A 422 4.13 19.03 5.47
N ALA A 423 3.25 18.11 5.85
CA ALA A 423 1.81 18.24 5.59
C ALA A 423 1.22 19.48 6.26
N LYS A 424 1.47 19.69 7.56
CA LYS A 424 0.99 20.88 8.28
C LYS A 424 1.47 22.17 7.61
N SER A 425 2.75 22.25 7.27
CA SER A 425 3.32 23.47 6.69
C SER A 425 2.85 23.73 5.27
N ALA A 426 2.70 22.69 4.45
CA ALA A 426 2.36 22.86 3.03
C ALA A 426 0.88 23.14 2.81
N TYR A 427 0.01 22.60 3.67
CA TYR A 427 -1.44 22.74 3.56
C TYR A 427 -2.04 23.74 4.54
N ASP A 428 -1.21 24.46 5.32
CA ASP A 428 -1.63 25.41 6.34
C ASP A 428 -2.63 24.80 7.35
N MET A 429 -2.33 23.58 7.80
CA MET A 429 -3.18 22.80 8.69
C MET A 429 -2.75 22.94 10.14
N ILE A 430 -3.72 23.19 11.03
CA ILE A 430 -3.48 23.33 12.48
C ILE A 430 -3.14 21.98 13.14
N ASP A 431 -3.76 20.91 12.67
CA ASP A 431 -3.52 19.52 13.05
C ASP A 431 -3.89 18.59 11.89
N LEU A 432 -3.60 17.30 12.03
CA LEU A 432 -3.93 16.27 11.04
C LEU A 432 -5.13 15.40 11.46
N SER A 433 -6.09 15.98 12.19
CA SER A 433 -7.34 15.29 12.54
C SER A 433 -8.18 15.00 11.28
N PRO A 434 -9.06 13.99 11.32
CA PRO A 434 -10.00 13.75 10.22
C PRO A 434 -10.86 14.97 9.88
N GLN A 435 -11.13 15.84 10.85
CA GLN A 435 -11.91 17.06 10.66
C GLN A 435 -11.16 18.11 9.83
N GLU A 436 -9.88 18.36 10.15
CA GLU A 436 -9.08 19.32 9.38
C GLU A 436 -8.77 18.78 7.97
N TRP A 437 -8.48 17.49 7.82
CA TRP A 437 -8.34 16.89 6.49
C TRP A 437 -9.61 17.00 5.65
N ASN A 438 -10.78 16.80 6.24
CA ASN A 438 -12.05 16.98 5.52
C ASN A 438 -12.26 18.45 5.11
N LYS A 439 -11.94 19.41 5.99
CA LYS A 439 -12.00 20.84 5.66
C LYS A 439 -11.04 21.19 4.52
N PHE A 440 -9.83 20.65 4.54
CA PHE A 440 -8.87 20.81 3.45
C PHE A 440 -9.39 20.24 2.13
N VAL A 441 -9.96 19.03 2.15
CA VAL A 441 -10.59 18.43 0.96
C VAL A 441 -11.73 19.30 0.41
N LEU A 442 -12.58 19.87 1.26
CA LEU A 442 -13.64 20.81 0.83
C LEU A 442 -13.04 22.11 0.26
N GLN A 443 -11.89 22.56 0.74
CA GLN A 443 -11.16 23.68 0.14
C GLN A 443 -10.67 23.30 -1.27
N LEU A 444 -10.13 22.10 -1.48
CA LEU A 444 -9.69 21.63 -2.80
C LEU A 444 -10.85 21.56 -3.81
N GLU A 445 -12.06 21.19 -3.38
CA GLU A 445 -13.24 21.21 -4.25
C GLU A 445 -13.57 22.62 -4.76
N ASN A 446 -13.39 23.64 -3.90
CA ASN A 446 -13.58 25.03 -4.26
C ASN A 446 -12.40 25.61 -5.06
N ASP A 447 -11.22 25.03 -4.91
CA ASP A 447 -9.96 25.42 -5.57
C ASP A 447 -9.55 24.43 -6.68
N ILE A 448 -10.52 23.74 -7.30
CA ILE A 448 -10.26 22.62 -8.22
C ILE A 448 -9.33 22.98 -9.39
N ASP A 449 -9.32 24.25 -9.80
CA ASP A 449 -8.50 24.79 -10.89
C ASP A 449 -7.37 25.72 -10.39
N GLY A 450 -7.17 25.84 -9.08
CA GLY A 450 -6.22 26.78 -8.50
C GLY A 450 -4.95 26.16 -7.90
N GLU A 451 -4.22 26.98 -7.16
CA GLU A 451 -2.84 26.70 -6.74
C GLU A 451 -2.76 25.59 -5.68
N THR A 452 -3.72 25.53 -4.76
CA THR A 452 -3.72 24.50 -3.69
C THR A 452 -3.91 23.12 -4.29
N MET A 453 -4.84 22.99 -5.24
CA MET A 453 -5.04 21.71 -5.94
C MET A 453 -3.85 21.35 -6.82
N GLY A 454 -3.22 22.35 -7.46
CA GLY A 454 -1.96 22.15 -8.19
C GLY A 454 -0.84 21.60 -7.30
N LEU A 455 -0.71 22.14 -6.09
CA LEU A 455 0.27 21.70 -5.09
C LEU A 455 0.00 20.27 -4.62
N VAL A 456 -1.25 19.92 -4.31
CA VAL A 456 -1.64 18.55 -3.95
C VAL A 456 -1.31 17.57 -5.07
N TYR A 457 -1.61 17.93 -6.33
CA TYR A 457 -1.28 17.05 -7.45
C TYR A 457 0.23 16.92 -7.68
N GLN A 458 1.00 17.98 -7.44
CA GLN A 458 2.46 17.93 -7.48
C GLN A 458 2.99 16.89 -6.48
N TYR A 459 2.54 16.92 -5.23
CA TYR A 459 2.97 15.96 -4.20
C TYR A 459 2.43 14.55 -4.46
N PHE A 460 1.20 14.41 -4.96
CA PHE A 460 0.64 13.13 -5.40
C PHE A 460 1.59 12.41 -6.39
N MET A 461 2.20 13.17 -7.31
CA MET A 461 3.19 12.68 -8.28
C MET A 461 4.65 12.69 -7.76
N LYS A 462 4.88 12.94 -6.46
CA LYS A 462 6.22 13.10 -5.85
C LYS A 462 7.08 14.13 -6.58
N SER A 463 6.48 15.24 -7.01
CA SER A 463 7.11 16.31 -7.81
C SER A 463 7.78 15.81 -9.10
N ALA A 464 7.35 14.68 -9.63
CA ALA A 464 7.83 14.18 -10.91
C ALA A 464 7.25 15.03 -12.05
N THR A 465 8.14 15.54 -12.91
CA THR A 465 7.74 16.37 -14.05
C THR A 465 7.30 15.56 -15.28
N THR A 466 7.31 14.23 -15.16
CA THR A 466 6.97 13.28 -16.24
C THR A 466 5.49 12.91 -16.29
N GLY A 467 4.71 13.29 -15.26
CA GLY A 467 3.27 13.05 -15.22
C GLY A 467 2.49 13.82 -16.29
N ALA A 468 1.41 13.23 -16.79
CA ALA A 468 0.45 13.95 -17.62
C ALA A 468 -0.18 15.10 -16.83
N ALA A 469 -0.50 16.21 -17.49
CA ALA A 469 -1.25 17.28 -16.85
C ALA A 469 -2.61 16.73 -16.34
N CYS A 470 -2.88 16.87 -15.05
CA CYS A 470 -4.14 16.44 -14.45
C CYS A 470 -5.21 17.49 -14.76
N ASP A 471 -6.04 17.19 -15.75
CA ASP A 471 -7.17 18.04 -16.11
C ASP A 471 -8.21 18.13 -14.97
N ARG A 472 -9.29 18.87 -15.21
CA ARG A 472 -10.34 19.04 -14.20
C ARG A 472 -11.02 17.72 -13.83
N MET A 473 -11.13 16.75 -14.74
CA MET A 473 -11.74 15.46 -14.47
C MET A 473 -10.81 14.59 -13.60
N CYS A 474 -9.53 14.58 -13.93
CA CYS A 474 -8.49 13.93 -13.13
C CYS A 474 -8.48 14.48 -11.69
N ARG A 475 -8.51 15.81 -11.52
CA ARG A 475 -8.54 16.44 -10.17
C ARG A 475 -9.81 16.10 -9.39
N LYS A 476 -10.97 16.08 -10.06
CA LYS A 476 -12.22 15.61 -9.45
C LYS A 476 -12.13 14.15 -9.00
N LYS A 477 -11.54 13.26 -9.82
CA LYS A 477 -11.33 11.85 -9.47
C LYS A 477 -10.41 11.70 -8.27
N LEU A 478 -9.28 12.43 -8.25
CA LEU A 478 -8.36 12.44 -7.10
C LEU A 478 -9.10 12.81 -5.82
N ILE A 479 -9.81 13.95 -5.80
CA ILE A 479 -10.56 14.38 -4.60
C ILE A 479 -11.64 13.36 -4.21
N ASN A 480 -12.55 13.03 -5.13
CA ASN A 480 -13.75 12.29 -4.77
C ASN A 480 -13.50 10.79 -4.58
N CYS A 481 -12.59 10.19 -5.35
CA CYS A 481 -12.40 8.75 -5.39
C CYS A 481 -11.16 8.26 -4.67
N ASN A 482 -10.13 9.09 -4.54
CA ASN A 482 -8.95 8.71 -3.77
C ASN A 482 -9.07 9.29 -2.35
N LEU A 483 -9.32 10.60 -2.21
CA LEU A 483 -9.25 11.28 -0.92
C LEU A 483 -10.51 11.09 -0.05
N LYS A 484 -11.71 11.11 -0.64
CA LYS A 484 -12.99 11.01 0.10
C LYS A 484 -13.58 9.61 0.19
N THR A 485 -13.07 8.65 -0.56
CA THR A 485 -13.70 7.33 -0.69
C THR A 485 -12.79 6.25 -0.14
N ALA A 486 -13.12 5.74 1.05
CA ALA A 486 -12.45 4.59 1.65
C ALA A 486 -13.18 3.25 1.43
N ARG A 487 -14.31 3.25 0.69
CA ARG A 487 -15.08 2.05 0.34
C ARG A 487 -15.05 1.77 -1.17
N ALA A 488 -14.88 0.50 -1.53
CA ALA A 488 -14.94 0.06 -2.91
C ALA A 488 -16.36 0.18 -3.48
N GLN A 489 -16.44 0.56 -4.76
CA GLN A 489 -17.69 0.75 -5.52
C GLN A 489 -18.73 1.65 -4.81
N ASP A 490 -18.27 2.61 -4.01
CA ASP A 490 -19.14 3.56 -3.32
C ASP A 490 -19.46 4.77 -4.20
N ALA A 491 -20.73 4.84 -4.60
CA ALA A 491 -21.25 5.91 -5.44
C ALA A 491 -21.43 7.25 -4.71
N THR A 492 -21.29 7.31 -3.38
CA THR A 492 -21.61 8.50 -2.56
C THR A 492 -20.85 9.74 -3.03
N PHE A 493 -19.56 9.60 -3.34
CA PHE A 493 -18.72 10.72 -3.80
C PHE A 493 -18.27 10.58 -5.27
N CYS A 494 -18.22 9.35 -5.80
CA CYS A 494 -17.65 9.06 -7.13
C CYS A 494 -18.65 8.97 -8.29
N SER A 495 -19.96 9.01 -8.03
CA SER A 495 -20.99 8.67 -9.02
C SER A 495 -21.08 9.59 -10.25
N GLU A 496 -20.60 10.84 -10.16
CA GLU A 496 -20.64 11.79 -11.29
C GLU A 496 -19.36 11.77 -12.15
N ILE A 497 -18.41 10.87 -11.84
CA ILE A 497 -17.06 10.84 -12.44
C ILE A 497 -16.75 9.49 -13.12
N SER A 498 -17.60 8.48 -12.91
CA SER A 498 -17.47 7.12 -13.46
C SER A 498 -17.98 6.98 -14.89
#